data_AF-A0A7C5FUF7-F1
#
_entry.id   AF-A0A7C5FUF7-F1
#
_cell.length_a   1.000
_cell.length_b   1.000
_cell.length_c   1.000
_cell.angle_alpha   90.00
_cell.angle_beta   90.00
_cell.angle_gamma   90.00
#
_symmetry.space_group_name_H-M   'P 1'
#
loop_
_entity.id
_entity.type
_entity.pdbx_description
1 polymer ?
#
loop_
_entity_poly.entity_id
_entity_poly.type
_entity_poly.pdbx_seq_one_letter_code
_entity_poly.pdbx_strand_id
1 'polypeptide(L)'
;MKKIINILAICCLAIISGCSSTPEREILPAELISQASIPGVPAARFWGDEWPKFSMERFNNWTDAEFKENMPASYDVAHNYLAISGGGANGAFGAGLLVGWTAQGTRPVFNMVTGVSTGALTAPFAFLGSDYDDKLTEVFTTVTTKDIAHKRSLIGALMADSMTDTAPLKVLIRKYITPEVIAAIGEQHVQGRRLYIGTVNLDAARSVIWNIGAIATSDYPDKNTLIREIMRASAAIPVAFPPVIIQVEADGKPYDEMHV
;
A
#
# COMPACT_ATOMS: atom_id res chain seq x y z
N MET A 1 49.84 -21.12 23.72
CA MET A 1 48.86 -20.13 24.26
C MET A 1 48.84 -18.83 23.48
N LYS A 2 49.94 -18.06 23.36
CA LYS A 2 49.96 -16.77 22.60
C LYS A 2 49.48 -16.87 21.14
N LYS A 3 49.85 -17.93 20.41
CA LYS A 3 49.36 -18.16 19.02
C LYS A 3 47.86 -18.39 18.93
N ILE A 4 47.26 -19.08 19.92
CA ILE A 4 45.82 -19.38 19.95
C ILE A 4 45.02 -18.11 20.29
N ILE A 5 45.54 -17.28 21.20
CA ILE A 5 44.96 -15.98 21.55
C ILE A 5 45.00 -15.02 20.36
N ASN A 6 46.10 -14.99 19.60
CA ASN A 6 46.19 -14.16 18.39
C ASN A 6 45.23 -14.63 17.28
N ILE A 7 45.05 -15.95 17.10
CA ILE A 7 44.09 -16.49 16.13
C ILE A 7 42.65 -16.15 16.55
N LEU A 8 42.31 -16.30 17.84
CA LEU A 8 40.99 -15.88 18.35
C LEU A 8 40.76 -14.38 18.20
N ALA A 9 41.77 -13.54 18.44
CA ALA A 9 41.66 -12.09 18.30
C ALA A 9 41.46 -11.68 16.82
N ILE A 10 42.14 -12.33 15.89
CA ILE A 10 41.98 -12.10 14.44
C ILE A 10 40.60 -12.58 13.97
N CYS A 11 40.11 -13.74 14.45
CA CYS A 11 38.75 -14.20 14.16
C CYS A 11 37.69 -13.25 14.75
N CYS A 12 37.88 -12.74 15.96
CA CYS A 12 36.99 -11.72 16.53
C CYS A 12 37.01 -10.42 15.71
N LEU A 13 38.18 -9.93 15.27
CA LEU A 13 38.30 -8.74 14.43
C LEU A 13 37.66 -8.91 13.04
N ALA A 14 37.69 -10.13 12.48
CA ALA A 14 37.01 -10.47 11.23
C ALA A 14 35.47 -10.54 11.38
N ILE A 15 34.95 -10.81 12.59
CA ILE A 15 33.52 -10.83 12.87
C ILE A 15 32.96 -9.40 13.07
N ILE A 16 33.79 -8.44 13.50
CA ILE A 16 33.38 -7.04 13.71
C ILE A 16 33.46 -6.21 12.40
N SER A 17 34.05 -6.76 11.33
CA SER A 17 34.17 -6.08 10.02
C SER A 17 33.02 -6.42 9.05
N GLY A 18 31.92 -6.99 9.56
CA GLY A 18 30.65 -7.05 8.86
C GLY A 18 30.01 -5.66 8.75
N CYS A 19 30.60 -4.77 7.95
CA CYS A 19 29.89 -3.60 7.46
C CYS A 19 28.66 -4.09 6.70
N SER A 20 27.49 -3.96 7.30
CA SER A 20 26.23 -4.13 6.61
C SER A 20 26.10 -3.01 5.57
N SER A 21 26.44 -3.31 4.32
CA SER A 21 26.02 -2.44 3.23
C SER A 21 24.52 -2.68 3.03
N THR A 22 23.69 -1.85 3.67
CA THR A 22 22.33 -1.63 3.18
C THR A 22 22.44 -1.28 1.70
N PRO A 23 21.56 -1.83 0.82
CA PRO A 23 21.56 -1.46 -0.59
C PRO A 23 21.60 0.06 -0.72
N GLU A 24 22.48 0.57 -1.58
CA GLU A 24 22.58 2.00 -1.84
C GLU A 24 21.22 2.46 -2.39
N ARG A 25 20.58 3.38 -1.66
CA ARG A 25 19.30 4.00 -2.03
C ARG A 25 19.57 5.43 -2.46
N GLU A 26 18.88 5.86 -3.50
CA GLU A 26 18.88 7.26 -3.90
C GLU A 26 17.88 8.03 -3.05
N ILE A 27 18.32 8.51 -1.89
CA ILE A 27 17.45 9.19 -0.92
C ILE A 27 16.98 10.52 -1.49
N LEU A 28 15.67 10.78 -1.41
CA LEU A 28 15.10 12.05 -1.80
C LEU A 28 15.57 13.20 -0.87
N PRO A 29 16.20 14.27 -1.40
CA PRO A 29 16.58 15.43 -0.62
C PRO A 29 15.37 16.11 0.05
N ALA A 30 15.57 16.67 1.24
CA ALA A 30 14.50 17.26 2.05
C ALA A 30 13.74 18.38 1.32
N GLU A 31 14.45 19.14 0.49
CA GLU A 31 13.91 20.26 -0.30
C GLU A 31 13.00 19.79 -1.44
N LEU A 32 13.13 18.52 -1.86
CA LEU A 32 12.38 17.92 -2.96
C LEU A 32 11.21 17.03 -2.48
N ILE A 33 11.07 16.79 -1.17
CA ILE A 33 10.00 15.94 -0.59
C ILE A 33 8.61 16.37 -1.07
N SER A 34 8.32 17.67 -1.11
CA SER A 34 7.02 18.19 -1.53
C SER A 34 6.74 18.07 -3.03
N GLN A 35 7.76 17.71 -3.82
CA GLN A 35 7.72 17.59 -5.28
C GLN A 35 7.67 16.12 -5.74
N ALA A 36 7.89 15.16 -4.83
CA ALA A 36 7.86 13.74 -5.14
C ALA A 36 6.54 13.30 -5.76
N SER A 37 6.64 12.63 -6.91
CA SER A 37 5.48 12.12 -7.63
C SER A 37 5.77 10.77 -8.28
N ILE A 38 4.73 10.10 -8.76
CA ILE A 38 4.88 8.94 -9.65
C ILE A 38 4.98 9.48 -11.08
N PRO A 39 6.02 9.13 -11.86
CA PRO A 39 6.19 9.60 -13.23
C PRO A 39 4.93 9.44 -14.07
N GLY A 40 4.47 10.53 -14.67
CA GLY A 40 3.28 10.53 -15.53
C GLY A 40 1.94 10.34 -14.80
N VAL A 41 1.92 10.29 -13.46
CA VAL A 41 0.67 10.13 -12.68
C VAL A 41 0.58 11.18 -11.55
N PRO A 42 0.33 12.46 -11.88
CA PRO A 42 0.31 13.54 -10.87
C PRO A 42 -0.69 13.33 -9.73
N ALA A 43 -1.80 12.64 -10.01
CA ALA A 43 -2.85 12.35 -9.03
C ALA A 43 -2.63 11.04 -8.24
N ALA A 44 -1.47 10.36 -8.39
CA ALA A 44 -1.20 9.08 -7.76
C ALA A 44 -1.15 9.14 -6.23
N ARG A 45 -0.73 10.27 -5.65
CA ARG A 45 -0.57 10.43 -4.20
C ARG A 45 -0.79 11.86 -3.74
N PHE A 46 -1.03 12.01 -2.44
CA PHE A 46 -1.01 13.28 -1.72
C PHE A 46 -0.68 13.03 -0.25
N TRP A 47 -0.25 14.08 0.48
CA TRP A 47 0.03 13.96 1.91
C TRP A 47 -1.27 13.82 2.71
N GLY A 48 -1.28 12.92 3.69
CA GLY A 48 -2.48 12.64 4.49
C GLY A 48 -2.92 13.77 5.42
N ASP A 49 -2.06 14.77 5.61
CA ASP A 49 -2.30 16.01 6.36
C ASP A 49 -2.58 17.22 5.44
N GLU A 50 -2.71 17.00 4.13
CA GLU A 50 -2.99 18.04 3.13
C GLU A 50 -4.25 17.73 2.31
N TRP A 51 -4.85 18.79 1.75
CA TRP A 51 -5.90 18.64 0.75
C TRP A 51 -5.28 18.24 -0.60
N PRO A 52 -5.84 17.23 -1.30
CA PRO A 52 -5.33 16.85 -2.62
C PRO A 52 -5.50 17.98 -3.62
N LYS A 53 -4.38 18.52 -4.12
CA LYS A 53 -4.34 19.63 -5.09
C LYS A 53 -5.21 19.37 -6.32
N PHE A 54 -5.15 18.16 -6.88
CA PHE A 54 -5.98 17.76 -8.02
C PHE A 54 -7.49 17.79 -7.73
N SER A 55 -7.92 17.59 -6.48
CA SER A 55 -9.34 17.71 -6.14
C SER A 55 -9.73 19.17 -6.00
N MET A 56 -8.88 20.00 -5.39
CA MET A 56 -9.10 21.45 -5.30
C MET A 56 -9.18 22.09 -6.69
N GLU A 57 -8.30 21.70 -7.61
CA GLU A 57 -8.33 22.14 -9.00
C GLU A 57 -9.64 21.77 -9.70
N ARG A 58 -10.17 20.56 -9.48
CA ARG A 58 -11.50 20.19 -10.02
C ARG A 58 -12.60 21.05 -9.41
N PHE A 59 -12.66 21.19 -8.09
CA PHE A 59 -13.70 21.99 -7.44
C PHE A 59 -13.68 23.47 -7.84
N ASN A 60 -12.50 24.02 -8.13
CA ASN A 60 -12.36 25.42 -8.52
C ASN A 60 -12.62 25.66 -10.01
N ASN A 61 -12.37 24.67 -10.87
CA ASN A 61 -12.35 24.89 -12.33
C ASN A 61 -13.43 24.13 -13.09
N TRP A 62 -13.99 23.04 -12.53
CA TRP A 62 -15.04 22.28 -13.21
C TRP A 62 -16.41 22.91 -13.00
N THR A 63 -17.17 22.95 -14.09
CA THR A 63 -18.60 23.24 -14.12
C THR A 63 -19.40 22.04 -13.62
N ASP A 64 -20.66 22.30 -13.27
CA ASP A 64 -21.63 21.26 -12.91
C ASP A 64 -21.79 20.18 -14.00
N ALA A 65 -21.78 20.59 -15.28
CA ALA A 65 -21.84 19.68 -16.42
C ALA A 65 -20.60 18.77 -16.50
N GLU A 66 -19.40 19.32 -16.25
CA GLU A 66 -18.16 18.53 -16.22
C GLU A 66 -18.14 17.54 -15.05
N PHE A 67 -18.66 17.91 -13.87
CA PHE A 67 -18.83 16.95 -12.77
C PHE A 67 -19.80 15.82 -13.13
N LYS A 68 -20.92 16.14 -13.77
CA LYS A 68 -21.89 15.14 -14.23
C LYS A 68 -21.29 14.19 -15.27
N GLU A 69 -20.52 14.72 -16.22
CA GLU A 69 -19.88 13.94 -17.28
C GLU A 69 -18.75 13.05 -16.76
N ASN A 70 -17.88 13.59 -15.91
CA ASN A 70 -16.65 12.92 -15.48
C ASN A 70 -16.79 12.14 -14.17
N MET A 71 -17.87 12.32 -13.42
CA MET A 71 -18.13 11.59 -12.17
C MET A 71 -19.58 11.07 -12.07
N PRO A 72 -20.10 10.38 -13.09
CA PRO A 72 -21.51 9.98 -13.16
C PRO A 72 -21.94 9.06 -12.01
N ALA A 73 -21.05 8.24 -11.45
CA ALA A 73 -21.37 7.38 -10.30
C ALA A 73 -21.29 8.11 -8.94
N SER A 74 -20.97 9.40 -8.93
CA SER A 74 -20.87 10.23 -7.71
C SER A 74 -21.61 11.56 -7.83
N TYR A 75 -22.21 11.88 -8.97
CA TYR A 75 -22.95 13.12 -9.20
C TYR A 75 -24.44 12.90 -8.94
N ASP A 76 -25.05 13.74 -8.10
CA ASP A 76 -26.48 13.73 -7.75
C ASP A 76 -27.00 12.34 -7.33
N VAL A 77 -26.16 11.59 -6.61
CA VAL A 77 -26.48 10.28 -6.02
C VAL A 77 -26.20 10.30 -4.52
N ALA A 78 -26.79 9.37 -3.77
CA ALA A 78 -26.46 9.22 -2.36
C ALA A 78 -24.97 8.83 -2.18
N HIS A 79 -24.24 9.60 -1.36
CA HIS A 79 -22.82 9.36 -1.11
C HIS A 79 -22.61 8.40 0.05
N ASN A 80 -22.02 7.24 -0.24
CA ASN A 80 -21.61 6.27 0.76
C ASN A 80 -20.09 6.20 0.82
N TYR A 81 -19.54 6.39 2.02
CA TYR A 81 -18.09 6.38 2.26
C TYR A 81 -17.75 5.31 3.28
N LEU A 82 -16.71 4.51 2.99
CA LEU A 82 -16.22 3.47 3.88
C LEU A 82 -14.75 3.70 4.20
N ALA A 83 -14.41 3.83 5.47
CA ALA A 83 -13.02 3.88 5.94
C ALA A 83 -12.69 2.62 6.74
N ILE A 84 -11.67 1.88 6.31
CA ILE A 84 -11.31 0.60 6.90
C ILE A 84 -9.96 0.73 7.60
N SER A 85 -9.98 0.64 8.93
CA SER A 85 -8.78 0.70 9.76
C SER A 85 -7.94 -0.57 9.67
N GLY A 86 -6.74 -0.51 10.25
CA GLY A 86 -5.98 -1.71 10.58
C GLY A 86 -6.66 -2.53 11.69
N GLY A 87 -6.26 -3.80 11.80
CA GLY A 87 -6.81 -4.69 12.84
C GLY A 87 -6.19 -6.08 12.94
N GLY A 88 -5.18 -6.40 12.14
CA GLY A 88 -4.58 -7.73 12.11
C GLY A 88 -5.64 -8.80 11.83
N ALA A 89 -5.69 -9.84 12.66
CA ALA A 89 -6.67 -10.92 12.53
C ALA A 89 -8.13 -10.44 12.67
N ASN A 90 -8.39 -9.29 13.32
CA ASN A 90 -9.75 -8.76 13.48
C ASN A 90 -10.34 -8.23 12.15
N GLY A 91 -9.55 -8.15 11.08
CA GLY A 91 -10.08 -7.81 9.74
C GLY A 91 -11.18 -8.76 9.25
N ALA A 92 -11.19 -10.00 9.74
CA ALA A 92 -12.24 -10.97 9.42
C ALA A 92 -13.64 -10.52 9.88
N PHE A 93 -13.75 -9.75 10.98
CA PHE A 93 -15.02 -9.17 11.41
C PHE A 93 -15.55 -8.17 10.36
N GLY A 94 -14.69 -7.28 9.86
CA GLY A 94 -15.06 -6.32 8.83
C GLY A 94 -15.44 -7.01 7.51
N ALA A 95 -14.73 -8.07 7.13
CA ALA A 95 -15.09 -8.91 5.99
C ALA A 95 -16.48 -9.54 6.15
N GLY A 96 -16.75 -10.15 7.31
CA GLY A 96 -18.04 -10.75 7.62
C GLY A 96 -19.19 -9.74 7.62
N LEU A 97 -18.95 -8.51 8.08
CA LEU A 97 -19.93 -7.42 8.03
C LEU A 97 -20.30 -7.07 6.57
N LEU A 98 -19.30 -6.94 5.70
CA LEU A 98 -19.50 -6.63 4.28
C LEU A 98 -20.27 -7.75 3.56
N VAL A 99 -19.89 -9.00 3.79
CA VAL A 99 -20.59 -10.18 3.24
C VAL A 99 -22.00 -10.29 3.80
N GLY A 100 -22.20 -9.98 5.09
CA GLY A 100 -23.51 -9.97 5.73
C GLY A 100 -24.46 -8.93 5.13
N TRP A 101 -23.96 -7.72 4.85
CA TRP A 101 -24.73 -6.70 4.13
C TRP A 101 -25.09 -7.14 2.71
N THR A 102 -24.18 -7.80 2.00
CA THR A 102 -24.48 -8.37 0.69
C THR A 102 -25.59 -9.41 0.79
N ALA A 103 -25.50 -10.35 1.76
CA ALA A 103 -26.49 -11.39 1.97
C ALA A 103 -27.87 -10.84 2.33
N GLN A 104 -27.93 -9.72 3.05
CA GLN A 104 -29.18 -9.00 3.32
C GLN A 104 -29.69 -8.14 2.15
N GLY A 105 -28.90 -7.96 1.10
CA GLY A 105 -29.23 -7.09 -0.04
C GLY A 105 -29.17 -5.59 0.29
N THR A 106 -28.52 -5.22 1.39
CA THR A 106 -28.49 -3.83 1.92
C THR A 106 -27.11 -3.17 1.81
N ARG A 107 -26.12 -3.86 1.24
CA ARG A 107 -24.78 -3.29 1.04
C ARG A 107 -24.83 -2.09 0.10
N PRO A 108 -24.42 -0.90 0.54
CA PRO A 108 -24.37 0.25 -0.35
C PRO A 108 -23.22 0.10 -1.36
N VAL A 109 -23.40 0.71 -2.53
CA VAL A 109 -22.28 0.99 -3.43
C VAL A 109 -21.51 2.17 -2.86
N PHE A 110 -20.24 1.96 -2.51
CA PHE A 110 -19.41 3.01 -1.91
C PHE A 110 -18.81 3.92 -2.99
N ASN A 111 -19.04 5.22 -2.90
CA ASN A 111 -18.42 6.23 -3.77
C ASN A 111 -16.93 6.39 -3.43
N MET A 112 -16.57 6.19 -2.15
CA MET A 112 -15.18 6.17 -1.71
C MET A 112 -14.94 5.06 -0.70
N VAL A 113 -13.84 4.35 -0.88
CA VAL A 113 -13.31 3.40 0.11
C VAL A 113 -11.88 3.77 0.44
N THR A 114 -11.55 3.82 1.73
CA THR A 114 -10.17 3.98 2.20
C THR A 114 -9.72 2.78 3.03
N GLY A 115 -8.43 2.45 2.97
CA GLY A 115 -7.87 1.33 3.71
C GLY A 115 -6.47 1.61 4.21
N VAL A 116 -6.19 1.20 5.45
CA VAL A 116 -4.84 1.17 6.03
C VAL A 116 -4.57 -0.18 6.67
N SER A 117 -3.34 -0.66 6.60
CA SER A 117 -2.95 -1.95 7.19
C SER A 117 -3.82 -3.09 6.67
N THR A 118 -4.38 -3.93 7.55
CA THR A 118 -5.32 -4.98 7.15
C THR A 118 -6.48 -4.43 6.31
N GLY A 119 -6.94 -3.21 6.58
CA GLY A 119 -7.98 -2.54 5.80
C GLY A 119 -7.57 -2.29 4.35
N ALA A 120 -6.28 -2.15 4.05
CA ALA A 120 -5.80 -2.04 2.67
C ALA A 120 -6.00 -3.33 1.87
N LEU A 121 -6.05 -4.49 2.53
CA LEU A 121 -6.33 -5.79 1.89
C LEU A 121 -7.83 -6.00 1.67
N THR A 122 -8.68 -5.39 2.51
CA THR A 122 -10.14 -5.42 2.40
C THR A 122 -10.67 -4.42 1.37
N ALA A 123 -10.09 -3.21 1.35
CA ALA A 123 -10.62 -2.06 0.62
C ALA A 123 -10.86 -2.28 -0.88
N PRO A 124 -9.98 -2.96 -1.64
CA PRO A 124 -10.23 -3.28 -3.06
C PRO A 124 -11.53 -4.07 -3.28
N PHE A 125 -11.77 -5.12 -2.49
CA PHE A 125 -12.96 -5.96 -2.64
C PHE A 125 -14.21 -5.25 -2.09
N ALA A 126 -14.05 -4.49 -1.00
CA ALA A 126 -15.09 -3.63 -0.48
C ALA A 126 -15.58 -2.63 -1.54
N PHE A 127 -14.62 -2.03 -2.26
CA PHE A 127 -14.81 -1.08 -3.35
C PHE A 127 -15.43 -1.73 -4.58
N LEU A 128 -14.97 -2.91 -5.02
CA LEU A 128 -15.53 -3.54 -6.22
C LEU A 128 -16.95 -4.12 -5.99
N GLY A 129 -17.31 -4.44 -4.75
CA GLY A 129 -18.68 -4.82 -4.39
C GLY A 129 -18.86 -6.33 -4.20
N SER A 130 -20.12 -6.79 -4.27
CA SER A 130 -20.53 -8.16 -3.92
C SER A 130 -19.91 -9.24 -4.78
N ASP A 131 -19.57 -8.95 -6.04
CA ASP A 131 -18.95 -9.92 -6.96
C ASP A 131 -17.56 -10.38 -6.49
N TYR A 132 -16.99 -9.68 -5.50
CA TYR A 132 -15.68 -9.97 -4.91
C TYR A 132 -15.78 -10.51 -3.48
N ASP A 133 -16.97 -10.85 -3.00
CA ASP A 133 -17.16 -11.36 -1.63
C ASP A 133 -16.51 -12.72 -1.40
N ASP A 134 -16.42 -13.56 -2.43
CA ASP A 134 -15.68 -14.83 -2.37
C ASP A 134 -14.18 -14.58 -2.13
N LYS A 135 -13.60 -13.61 -2.84
CA LYS A 135 -12.19 -13.20 -2.66
C LYS A 135 -11.97 -12.62 -1.27
N LEU A 136 -12.87 -11.74 -0.83
CA LEU A 136 -12.84 -11.15 0.51
C LEU A 136 -12.92 -12.23 1.59
N THR A 137 -13.79 -13.22 1.42
CA THR A 137 -13.95 -14.34 2.35
C THR A 137 -12.71 -15.23 2.36
N GLU A 138 -12.18 -15.62 1.20
CA GLU A 138 -10.97 -16.46 1.10
C GLU A 138 -9.79 -15.80 1.83
N VAL A 139 -9.55 -14.51 1.58
CA VAL A 139 -8.46 -13.75 2.21
C VAL A 139 -8.53 -13.79 3.74
N PHE A 140 -9.71 -13.74 4.35
CA PHE A 140 -9.85 -13.68 5.81
C PHE A 140 -10.19 -15.01 6.50
N THR A 141 -10.47 -16.07 5.74
CA THR A 141 -10.79 -17.40 6.30
C THR A 141 -9.72 -18.45 6.03
N THR A 142 -8.95 -18.32 4.94
CA THR A 142 -7.95 -19.34 4.56
C THR A 142 -6.51 -18.88 4.78
N VAL A 143 -6.27 -17.57 4.96
CA VAL A 143 -4.93 -17.04 5.18
C VAL A 143 -4.62 -17.03 6.67
N THR A 144 -3.53 -17.68 7.05
CA THR A 144 -3.04 -17.70 8.44
C THR A 144 -1.80 -16.82 8.60
N THR A 145 -1.43 -16.51 9.85
CA THR A 145 -0.19 -15.75 10.13
C THR A 145 1.06 -16.40 9.51
N LYS A 146 1.08 -17.73 9.34
CA LYS A 146 2.20 -18.45 8.73
C LYS A 146 2.33 -18.20 7.23
N ASP A 147 1.22 -17.88 6.57
CA ASP A 147 1.17 -17.57 5.14
C ASP A 147 1.60 -16.12 4.87
N ILE A 148 1.59 -15.28 5.91
CA ILE A 148 1.96 -13.86 5.85
C ILE A 148 3.40 -13.65 6.32
N ALA A 149 3.87 -14.43 7.30
CA ALA A 149 5.18 -14.27 7.92
C ALA A 149 5.79 -15.61 8.36
N HIS A 150 7.09 -15.80 8.09
CA HIS A 150 7.85 -16.93 8.63
C HIS A 150 8.48 -16.58 9.99
N LYS A 151 8.19 -17.35 11.05
CA LYS A 151 8.95 -17.23 12.32
C LYS A 151 10.39 -17.72 12.09
N ARG A 152 11.40 -16.85 12.26
CA ARG A 152 12.81 -17.25 12.35
C ARG A 152 13.21 -17.56 13.80
N SER A 153 14.21 -18.43 13.99
CA SER A 153 14.77 -18.74 15.31
C SER A 153 15.51 -17.53 15.89
N LEU A 154 15.57 -17.41 17.22
CA LEU A 154 16.23 -16.32 17.96
C LEU A 154 17.70 -16.07 17.54
N ILE A 155 18.37 -17.07 16.98
CA ILE A 155 19.76 -16.99 16.51
C ILE A 155 19.87 -16.23 15.18
N GLY A 156 18.83 -16.29 14.33
CA GLY A 156 18.78 -15.55 13.06
C GLY A 156 18.46 -14.06 13.20
N ALA A 157 17.88 -13.65 14.35
CA ALA A 157 17.58 -12.25 14.66
C ALA A 157 18.81 -11.46 15.14
N LEU A 158 19.85 -12.15 15.64
CA LEU A 158 21.10 -11.55 16.10
C LEU A 158 22.18 -11.47 15.00
N MET A 159 21.98 -12.13 13.86
CA MET A 159 22.99 -12.30 12.81
C MET A 159 22.56 -11.81 11.42
N ALA A 160 21.40 -11.16 11.28
CA ALA A 160 20.94 -10.63 10.00
C ALA A 160 20.15 -9.32 10.16
N ASP A 161 20.59 -8.30 9.44
CA ASP A 161 20.08 -6.92 9.41
C ASP A 161 18.71 -6.77 8.71
N SER A 162 17.80 -7.75 8.80
CA SER A 162 16.41 -7.48 8.41
C SER A 162 15.40 -8.35 9.15
N MET A 163 14.41 -7.63 9.65
CA MET A 163 13.10 -8.06 10.11
C MET A 163 12.45 -8.99 9.06
N THR A 164 11.52 -9.84 9.51
CA THR A 164 10.86 -10.93 8.76
C THR A 164 10.66 -10.71 7.26
N ASP A 165 11.05 -11.69 6.43
CA ASP A 165 10.84 -11.64 4.97
C ASP A 165 9.35 -11.46 4.61
N THR A 166 9.01 -10.38 3.92
CA THR A 166 7.64 -10.07 3.42
C THR A 166 7.31 -10.77 2.10
N ALA A 167 8.19 -11.62 1.56
CA ALA A 167 7.91 -12.40 0.35
C ALA A 167 6.57 -13.15 0.39
N PRO A 168 6.14 -13.79 1.51
CA PRO A 168 4.84 -14.47 1.57
C PRO A 168 3.66 -13.51 1.38
N LEU A 169 3.67 -12.35 2.06
CA LEU A 169 2.66 -11.31 1.89
C LEU A 169 2.63 -10.77 0.45
N LYS A 170 3.81 -10.57 -0.17
CA LYS A 170 3.91 -10.16 -1.58
C LYS A 170 3.26 -11.18 -2.53
N VAL A 171 3.47 -12.47 -2.28
CA VAL A 171 2.86 -13.56 -3.07
C VAL A 171 1.35 -13.58 -2.88
N LEU A 172 0.86 -13.45 -1.64
CA LEU A 172 -0.57 -13.40 -1.34
C LEU A 172 -1.25 -12.20 -2.02
N ILE A 173 -0.68 -11.00 -1.88
CA ILE A 173 -1.22 -9.80 -2.54
C ILE A 173 -1.27 -10.02 -4.05
N ARG A 174 -0.23 -10.59 -4.66
CA ARG A 174 -0.23 -10.90 -6.10
C ARG A 174 -1.31 -11.92 -6.49
N LYS A 175 -1.57 -12.93 -5.66
CA LYS A 175 -2.61 -13.95 -5.90
C LYS A 175 -4.01 -13.34 -5.96
N TYR A 176 -4.32 -12.39 -5.08
CA TYR A 176 -5.66 -11.82 -4.95
C TYR A 176 -5.86 -10.51 -5.71
N ILE A 177 -4.83 -9.69 -5.84
CA ILE A 177 -4.85 -8.41 -6.56
C ILE A 177 -4.27 -8.64 -7.95
N THR A 178 -5.06 -9.32 -8.78
CA THR A 178 -4.69 -9.68 -10.15
C THR A 178 -4.77 -8.47 -11.09
N PRO A 179 -4.20 -8.53 -12.30
CA PRO A 179 -4.38 -7.47 -13.29
C PRO A 179 -5.86 -7.14 -13.56
N GLU A 180 -6.73 -8.15 -13.53
CA GLU A 180 -8.18 -7.99 -13.74
C GLU A 180 -8.84 -7.21 -12.60
N VAL A 181 -8.48 -7.50 -11.34
CA VAL A 181 -8.93 -6.73 -10.17
C VAL A 181 -8.50 -5.26 -10.29
N ILE A 182 -7.26 -5.02 -10.72
CA ILE A 182 -6.73 -3.66 -10.90
C ILE A 182 -7.45 -2.94 -12.05
N ALA A 183 -7.72 -3.63 -13.16
CA ALA A 183 -8.49 -3.08 -14.27
C ALA A 183 -9.91 -2.70 -13.82
N ALA A 184 -10.59 -3.56 -13.07
CA ALA A 184 -11.91 -3.28 -12.51
C ALA A 184 -11.89 -2.06 -11.56
N ILE A 185 -10.83 -1.87 -10.76
CA ILE A 185 -10.66 -0.66 -9.96
C ILE A 185 -10.58 0.58 -10.86
N GLY A 186 -9.81 0.49 -11.95
CA GLY A 186 -9.68 1.56 -12.93
C GLY A 186 -11.01 1.92 -13.60
N GLU A 187 -11.81 0.92 -13.99
CA GLU A 187 -13.15 1.13 -14.56
C GLU A 187 -14.05 1.93 -13.60
N GLN A 188 -14.08 1.54 -12.32
CA GLN A 188 -14.85 2.26 -11.29
C GLN A 188 -14.28 3.67 -11.03
N HIS A 189 -12.97 3.87 -11.18
CA HIS A 189 -12.34 5.18 -11.06
C HIS A 189 -12.79 6.16 -12.15
N VAL A 190 -12.88 5.69 -13.39
CA VAL A 190 -13.38 6.45 -14.54
C VAL A 190 -14.83 6.88 -14.33
N GLN A 191 -15.64 6.06 -13.65
CA GLN A 191 -17.02 6.41 -13.30
C GLN A 191 -17.14 7.44 -12.16
N GLY A 192 -16.02 7.84 -11.53
CA GLY A 192 -16.03 8.85 -10.45
C GLY A 192 -15.95 8.29 -9.03
N ARG A 193 -15.79 6.97 -8.85
CA ARG A 193 -15.57 6.36 -7.54
C ARG A 193 -14.09 6.43 -7.15
N ARG A 194 -13.75 6.37 -5.86
CA ARG A 194 -12.37 6.54 -5.37
C ARG A 194 -11.96 5.43 -4.40
N LEU A 195 -10.81 4.82 -4.66
CA LEU A 195 -10.15 3.88 -3.76
C LEU A 195 -8.82 4.49 -3.31
N TYR A 196 -8.68 4.69 -2.00
CA TYR A 196 -7.47 5.26 -1.41
C TYR A 196 -6.83 4.30 -0.41
N ILE A 197 -5.51 4.15 -0.48
CA ILE A 197 -4.73 3.36 0.48
C ILE A 197 -3.72 4.25 1.18
N GLY A 198 -3.64 4.16 2.51
CA GLY A 198 -2.70 4.96 3.29
C GLY A 198 -1.43 4.18 3.64
N THR A 199 -0.30 4.89 3.63
CA THR A 199 1.01 4.44 4.13
C THR A 199 1.65 5.55 4.96
N VAL A 200 2.76 5.26 5.63
CA VAL A 200 3.66 6.25 6.23
C VAL A 200 4.97 6.25 5.46
N ASN A 201 5.35 7.39 4.91
CA ASN A 201 6.71 7.62 4.40
C ASN A 201 7.63 7.83 5.61
N LEU A 202 8.60 6.93 5.79
CA LEU A 202 9.54 6.95 6.90
C LEU A 202 10.66 7.98 6.75
N ASP A 203 11.05 8.32 5.51
CA ASP A 203 12.08 9.33 5.25
C ASP A 203 11.56 10.73 5.62
N ALA A 204 10.26 10.99 5.37
CA ALA A 204 9.59 12.24 5.70
C ALA A 204 8.86 12.23 7.06
N ALA A 205 8.72 11.06 7.70
CA ALA A 205 7.88 10.83 8.87
C ALA A 205 6.44 11.35 8.71
N ARG A 206 5.86 11.17 7.51
CA ARG A 206 4.54 11.71 7.14
C ARG A 206 3.66 10.67 6.45
N SER A 207 2.35 10.76 6.70
CA SER A 207 1.35 9.91 6.05
C SER A 207 1.21 10.25 4.57
N VAL A 208 1.13 9.24 3.72
CA VAL A 208 0.87 9.36 2.28
C VAL A 208 -0.39 8.60 1.93
N ILE A 209 -1.30 9.25 1.22
CA ILE A 209 -2.50 8.63 0.67
C ILE A 209 -2.30 8.38 -0.83
N TRP A 210 -2.52 7.14 -1.24
CA TRP A 210 -2.36 6.67 -2.61
C TRP A 210 -3.71 6.52 -3.31
N ASN A 211 -3.86 7.15 -4.47
CA ASN A 211 -5.03 7.03 -5.33
C ASN A 211 -4.87 5.82 -6.26
N ILE A 212 -5.36 4.67 -5.80
CA ILE A 212 -5.19 3.39 -6.52
C ILE A 212 -5.88 3.43 -7.88
N GLY A 213 -7.03 4.10 -7.97
CA GLY A 213 -7.76 4.27 -9.23
C GLY A 213 -6.97 5.07 -10.27
N ALA A 214 -6.37 6.20 -9.88
CA ALA A 214 -5.55 6.99 -10.80
C ALA A 214 -4.32 6.24 -11.29
N ILE A 215 -3.67 5.45 -10.42
CA ILE A 215 -2.55 4.60 -10.81
C ILE A 215 -3.03 3.50 -11.78
N ALA A 216 -4.16 2.85 -11.50
CA ALA A 216 -4.72 1.78 -12.33
C ALA A 216 -5.08 2.25 -13.75
N THR A 217 -5.61 3.47 -13.89
CA THR A 217 -5.99 4.07 -15.18
C THR A 217 -4.83 4.71 -15.94
N SER A 218 -3.65 4.85 -15.32
CA SER A 218 -2.51 5.51 -15.96
C SER A 218 -1.76 4.62 -16.96
N ASP A 219 -0.85 5.23 -17.74
CA ASP A 219 0.10 4.53 -18.61
C ASP A 219 1.41 4.15 -17.92
N TYR A 220 1.48 4.27 -16.58
CA TYR A 220 2.70 3.93 -15.83
C TYR A 220 3.04 2.43 -16.03
N PRO A 221 4.22 2.08 -16.60
CA PRO A 221 4.51 0.72 -17.06
C PRO A 221 4.36 -0.35 -15.96
N ASP A 222 4.72 -0.02 -14.73
CA ASP A 222 4.72 -0.92 -13.59
C ASP A 222 3.54 -0.72 -12.64
N LYS A 223 2.42 -0.13 -13.10
CA LYS A 223 1.27 0.22 -12.24
C LYS A 223 0.74 -0.94 -11.40
N ASN A 224 0.73 -2.14 -11.98
CA ASN A 224 0.29 -3.34 -11.26
C ASN A 224 1.24 -3.74 -10.13
N THR A 225 2.55 -3.55 -10.34
CA THR A 225 3.56 -3.78 -9.31
C THR A 225 3.45 -2.70 -8.24
N LEU A 226 3.39 -1.43 -8.63
CA LEU A 226 3.27 -0.30 -7.71
C LEU A 226 2.05 -0.44 -6.78
N ILE A 227 0.86 -0.74 -7.29
CA ILE A 227 -0.35 -0.91 -6.48
C ILE A 227 -0.15 -2.02 -5.42
N ARG A 228 0.44 -3.15 -5.81
CA ARG A 228 0.70 -4.27 -4.89
C ARG A 228 1.75 -3.92 -3.85
N GLU A 229 2.77 -3.15 -4.23
CA GLU A 229 3.80 -2.67 -3.31
C GLU A 229 3.25 -1.64 -2.32
N ILE A 230 2.35 -0.74 -2.76
CA ILE A 230 1.62 0.18 -1.86
C ILE A 230 0.78 -0.60 -0.85
N MET A 231 0.06 -1.62 -1.30
CA MET A 231 -0.73 -2.48 -0.40
C MET A 231 0.16 -3.26 0.57
N ARG A 232 1.30 -3.76 0.09
CA ARG A 232 2.31 -4.45 0.93
C ARG A 232 2.89 -3.51 1.96
N ALA A 233 3.21 -2.27 1.56
CA ALA A 233 3.70 -1.22 2.43
C ALA A 233 2.68 -0.95 3.53
N SER A 234 1.44 -0.61 3.17
CA SER A 234 0.37 -0.32 4.12
C SER A 234 0.14 -1.44 5.13
N ALA A 235 0.22 -2.70 4.69
CA ALA A 235 0.04 -3.89 5.52
C ALA A 235 1.30 -4.32 6.31
N ALA A 236 2.44 -3.66 6.11
CA ALA A 236 3.68 -3.96 6.81
C ALA A 236 3.60 -3.47 8.26
N ILE A 237 3.61 -4.40 9.21
CA ILE A 237 3.73 -4.08 10.63
C ILE A 237 5.18 -3.61 10.91
N PRO A 238 5.40 -2.37 11.37
CA PRO A 238 6.74 -1.87 11.71
C PRO A 238 7.43 -2.78 12.73
N VAL A 239 8.75 -2.89 12.67
CA VAL A 239 9.59 -3.82 13.47
C VAL A 239 9.44 -5.30 13.09
N ALA A 240 8.26 -5.73 12.64
CA ALA A 240 8.04 -7.10 12.21
C ALA A 240 8.43 -7.33 10.74
N PHE A 241 8.32 -6.31 9.89
CA PHE A 241 8.58 -6.41 8.45
C PHE A 241 9.48 -5.26 7.97
N PRO A 242 10.37 -5.51 6.98
CA PRO A 242 11.15 -4.46 6.34
C PRO A 242 10.23 -3.47 5.62
N PRO A 243 10.58 -2.16 5.61
CA PRO A 243 9.89 -1.17 4.78
C PRO A 243 9.91 -1.56 3.31
N VAL A 244 8.89 -1.10 2.58
CA VAL A 244 8.81 -1.24 1.13
C VAL A 244 9.41 0.00 0.49
N ILE A 245 10.35 -0.20 -0.43
CA ILE A 245 10.91 0.89 -1.25
C ILE A 245 9.95 1.16 -2.40
N ILE A 246 9.51 2.41 -2.52
CA ILE A 246 8.71 2.90 -3.65
C ILE A 246 9.52 3.96 -4.38
N GLN A 247 9.72 3.77 -5.68
CA GLN A 247 10.41 4.73 -6.53
C GLN A 247 9.49 5.91 -6.87
N VAL A 248 10.03 7.11 -6.72
CA VAL A 248 9.38 8.39 -7.04
C VAL A 248 10.29 9.21 -7.93
N GLU A 249 9.75 10.28 -8.51
CA GLU A 249 10.52 11.26 -9.26
C GLU A 249 10.35 12.65 -8.65
N ALA A 250 11.46 13.39 -8.59
CA ALA A 250 11.48 14.83 -8.33
C ALA A 250 12.52 15.49 -9.25
N ASP A 251 12.21 16.65 -9.82
CA ASP A 251 13.07 17.35 -10.79
C ASP A 251 13.59 16.46 -11.94
N GLY A 252 12.75 15.54 -12.42
CA GLY A 252 13.10 14.62 -13.51
C GLY A 252 14.15 13.57 -13.15
N LYS A 253 14.42 13.34 -11.85
CA LYS A 253 15.35 12.32 -11.36
C LYS A 253 14.63 11.30 -10.48
N PRO A 254 14.99 10.01 -10.60
CA PRO A 254 14.42 8.97 -9.75
C PRO A 254 15.02 9.02 -8.34
N TYR A 255 14.19 8.74 -7.35
CA TYR A 255 14.54 8.62 -5.93
C TYR A 255 13.76 7.47 -5.30
N ASP A 256 14.23 7.02 -4.14
CA ASP A 256 13.64 5.93 -3.36
C ASP A 256 13.02 6.46 -2.07
N GLU A 257 11.72 6.19 -1.84
CA GLU A 257 11.05 6.43 -0.56
C GLU A 257 10.79 5.12 0.21
N MET A 258 10.96 5.13 1.53
CA MET A 258 10.58 4.03 2.43
C MET A 258 9.16 4.18 2.92
N HIS A 259 8.34 3.14 2.71
CA HIS A 259 6.95 3.10 3.16
C HIS A 259 6.62 1.90 4.04
N VAL A 260 5.74 2.15 5.02
CA VAL A 260 5.03 1.16 5.86
C VAL A 260 3.55 1.54 6.01
#